data_AF-A0A960IDK1-F1
#
_entry.id   AF-A0A960IDK1-F1
#
_cell.length_a   1.000
_cell.length_b   1.000
_cell.length_c   1.000
_cell.angle_alpha   90.00
_cell.angle_beta   90.00
_cell.angle_gamma   90.00
#
_symmetry.space_group_name_H-M   'P 1'
#
loop_
_entity.id
_entity.type
_entity.pdbx_description
1 polymer ?
#
loop_
_entity_poly.entity_id
_entity_poly.type
_entity_poly.pdbx_seq_one_letter_code
_entity_poly.pdbx_strand_id
1 'polypeptide(L)'
;MSSPVDWGLAEKVAVRVAGTDPFARSYHYDSLTPDFAELTAQAEALVGDATGLRSVAGPARARVTDRPDWVRANIASFQRLLRPLTDRFGDRMASGPFAPVARGIAGAEVGLMLGWMSTRVLGQYDLLVVEDERPEDQDVVYYVGTNILALEKRHSFPPEQFRMWVALHEVTHRT
;
A
#
# COMPACT_ATOMS: atom_id res chain seq x y z
N MET A 1 -20.36 -19.49 -4.02
CA MET A 1 -21.05 -18.81 -2.89
C MET A 1 -20.71 -17.33 -2.98
N SER A 2 -21.66 -16.41 -2.85
CA SER A 2 -21.35 -14.98 -2.98
C SER A 2 -20.65 -14.47 -1.73
N SER A 3 -19.55 -13.75 -1.88
CA SER A 3 -18.89 -13.02 -0.79
C SER A 3 -19.90 -12.14 -0.03
N PRO A 4 -19.86 -12.06 1.32
CA PRO A 4 -20.69 -11.15 2.10
C PRO A 4 -20.25 -9.68 1.99
N VAL A 5 -19.16 -9.42 1.28
CA VAL A 5 -18.67 -8.08 0.94
C VAL A 5 -18.67 -7.93 -0.58
N ASP A 6 -19.25 -6.84 -1.07
CA ASP A 6 -19.09 -6.43 -2.47
C ASP A 6 -17.72 -5.75 -2.66
N TRP A 7 -16.71 -6.55 -3.02
CA TRP A 7 -15.34 -6.09 -3.24
C TRP A 7 -15.19 -5.14 -4.42
N GLY A 8 -16.05 -5.26 -5.45
CA GLY A 8 -16.05 -4.34 -6.57
C GLY A 8 -16.58 -2.96 -6.19
N LEU A 9 -17.59 -2.91 -5.31
CA LEU A 9 -18.02 -1.66 -4.70
C LEU A 9 -16.96 -1.11 -3.73
N ALA A 10 -16.34 -1.97 -2.92
CA ALA A 10 -15.28 -1.56 -2.00
C ALA A 10 -14.12 -0.88 -2.73
N GLU A 11 -13.64 -1.44 -3.84
CA GLU A 11 -12.59 -0.82 -4.65
C GLU A 11 -13.01 0.56 -5.18
N LYS A 12 -14.21 0.67 -5.75
CA LYS A 12 -14.74 1.93 -6.28
C LYS A 12 -14.83 3.01 -5.21
N VAL A 13 -15.34 2.65 -4.02
CA VAL A 13 -15.43 3.56 -2.88
C VAL A 13 -14.03 3.94 -2.39
N ALA A 14 -13.12 2.98 -2.25
CA ALA A 14 -11.75 3.22 -1.81
C ALA A 14 -10.99 4.16 -2.75
N VAL A 15 -11.02 3.91 -4.06
CA VAL A 15 -10.40 4.78 -5.07
C VAL A 15 -11.01 6.18 -5.04
N ARG A 16 -12.33 6.30 -4.83
CA ARG A 16 -12.98 7.60 -4.72
C ARG A 16 -12.57 8.37 -3.46
N VAL A 17 -12.44 7.68 -2.33
CA VAL A 17 -12.03 8.25 -1.03
C VAL A 17 -10.54 8.58 -0.99
N ALA A 18 -9.70 7.77 -1.63
CA ALA A 18 -8.27 8.03 -1.83
C ALA A 18 -8.03 9.40 -2.50
N GLY A 19 -9.00 9.82 -3.31
CA GLY A 19 -9.05 11.13 -3.93
C GLY A 19 -7.99 11.31 -5.01
N THR A 20 -7.99 12.50 -5.59
CA THR A 20 -6.92 12.94 -6.50
C THR A 20 -5.97 13.83 -5.73
N ASP A 21 -4.67 13.58 -5.85
CA ASP A 21 -3.67 14.48 -5.29
C ASP A 21 -3.12 15.42 -6.38
N PRO A 22 -3.16 16.74 -6.16
CA PRO A 22 -2.57 17.71 -7.08
C PRO A 22 -1.11 17.44 -7.41
N PHE A 23 -0.35 16.84 -6.49
CA PHE A 23 1.06 16.54 -6.67
C PHE A 23 1.31 15.32 -7.54
N ALA A 24 0.36 14.38 -7.65
CA ALA A 24 0.50 13.16 -8.46
C ALA A 24 0.67 13.43 -9.97
N ARG A 25 0.44 14.67 -10.42
CA ARG A 25 0.65 15.11 -11.82
C ARG A 25 1.73 16.20 -11.95
N SER A 26 2.50 16.44 -10.90
CA SER A 26 3.53 17.47 -10.88
C SER A 26 4.90 16.91 -11.27
N TYR A 27 5.78 17.73 -11.84
CA TYR A 27 7.16 17.33 -12.16
C TYR A 27 7.92 16.77 -10.95
N HIS A 28 7.55 17.19 -9.73
CA HIS A 28 8.13 16.68 -8.49
C HIS A 28 7.82 15.20 -8.25
N TYR A 29 6.71 14.70 -8.79
CA TYR A 29 6.35 13.29 -8.71
C TYR A 29 7.20 12.44 -9.67
N ASP A 30 7.49 12.97 -10.86
CA ASP A 30 8.32 12.28 -11.84
C ASP A 30 9.76 12.09 -11.35
N SER A 31 10.28 12.99 -10.50
CA SER A 31 11.60 12.83 -9.89
C SER A 31 11.65 11.69 -8.87
N LEU A 32 10.53 11.32 -8.24
CA LEU A 32 10.54 10.33 -7.16
C LEU A 32 11.03 8.96 -7.62
N THR A 33 10.71 8.56 -8.85
CA THR A 33 11.11 7.24 -9.37
C THR A 33 12.63 7.09 -9.45
N PRO A 34 13.38 7.97 -10.14
CA PRO A 34 14.83 7.89 -10.14
C PRO A 34 15.43 8.14 -8.74
N ASP A 35 14.89 9.05 -7.95
CA ASP A 35 15.39 9.32 -6.60
C ASP A 35 15.29 8.08 -5.70
N PHE A 36 14.12 7.42 -5.66
CA PHE A 36 13.96 6.22 -4.84
C PHE A 36 14.72 5.03 -5.40
N ALA A 37 14.94 4.92 -6.71
CA ALA A 37 15.80 3.88 -7.27
C ALA A 37 17.24 3.98 -6.73
N GLU A 38 17.79 5.19 -6.70
CA GLU A 38 19.12 5.45 -6.13
C GLU A 38 19.15 5.26 -4.61
N LEU A 39 18.23 5.91 -3.89
CA LEU A 39 18.19 5.91 -2.43
C LEU A 39 17.92 4.51 -1.85
N THR A 40 17.13 3.68 -2.52
CA THR A 40 16.87 2.30 -2.07
C THR A 40 18.14 1.44 -2.18
N ALA A 41 18.91 1.58 -3.25
CA ALA A 41 20.19 0.88 -3.40
C ALA A 41 21.21 1.35 -2.35
N GLN A 42 21.28 2.65 -2.07
CA GLN A 42 22.11 3.20 -1.00
C GLN A 42 21.66 2.69 0.38
N ALA A 43 20.36 2.67 0.65
CA ALA A 43 19.79 2.17 1.90
C ALA A 43 20.11 0.67 2.13
N GLU A 44 20.02 -0.17 1.09
CA GLU A 44 20.38 -1.58 1.17
C GLU A 44 21.86 -1.80 1.51
N ALA A 45 22.75 -0.98 0.96
CA ALA A 45 24.17 -1.01 1.34
C ALA A 45 24.35 -0.65 2.81
N LEU A 46 23.75 0.47 3.26
CA LEU A 46 23.85 0.97 4.63
C LEU A 46 23.26 -0.01 5.66
N VAL A 47 22.08 -0.57 5.41
CA VAL A 47 21.44 -1.56 6.28
C VAL A 47 22.28 -2.82 6.36
N GLY A 48 22.80 -3.30 5.23
CA GLY A 48 23.66 -4.48 5.21
C GLY A 48 24.97 -4.27 5.96
N ASP A 49 25.58 -3.11 5.83
CA ASP A 49 26.83 -2.77 6.53
C ASP A 49 26.60 -2.60 8.05
N ALA A 50 25.45 -2.05 8.45
CA ALA A 50 25.11 -1.84 9.86
C ALA A 50 24.66 -3.12 10.59
N THR A 51 23.95 -4.01 9.90
CA THR A 51 23.33 -5.21 10.51
C THR A 51 24.11 -6.49 10.25
N GLY A 52 24.95 -6.52 9.20
CA GLY A 52 25.55 -7.74 8.68
C GLY A 52 24.57 -8.67 7.94
N LEU A 53 23.30 -8.27 7.79
CA LEU A 53 22.26 -9.03 7.10
C LEU A 53 22.21 -8.64 5.62
N ARG A 54 21.98 -9.62 4.75
CA ARG A 54 21.77 -9.41 3.31
C ARG A 54 20.51 -10.17 2.90
N SER A 55 19.62 -9.51 2.17
CA SER A 55 18.39 -10.15 1.70
C SER A 55 18.69 -11.33 0.77
N VAL A 56 17.98 -12.44 0.97
CA VAL A 56 18.03 -13.61 0.08
C VAL A 56 17.17 -13.44 -1.17
N ALA A 57 16.30 -12.43 -1.19
CA ALA A 57 15.37 -12.15 -2.29
C ALA A 57 16.03 -11.42 -3.47
N GLY A 58 17.29 -10.99 -3.35
CA GLY A 58 18.02 -10.22 -4.37
C GLY A 58 18.13 -8.73 -4.02
N PRO A 59 18.62 -7.89 -4.95
CA PRO A 59 18.78 -6.45 -4.72
C PRO A 59 17.45 -5.72 -4.57
N ALA A 60 17.40 -4.71 -3.71
CA ALA A 60 16.21 -3.90 -3.48
C ALA A 60 15.79 -3.12 -4.74
N ARG A 61 14.53 -3.26 -5.16
CA ARG A 61 13.96 -2.54 -6.31
C ARG A 61 12.87 -1.57 -5.86
N ALA A 62 13.11 -0.28 -6.02
CA ALA A 62 12.11 0.74 -5.70
C ALA A 62 10.91 0.72 -6.67
N ARG A 63 9.71 0.90 -6.13
CA ARG A 63 8.49 1.13 -6.92
C ARG A 63 7.66 2.27 -6.34
N VAL A 64 7.58 3.38 -7.05
CA VAL A 64 6.72 4.51 -6.68
C VAL A 64 5.29 4.26 -7.18
N THR A 65 4.31 4.49 -6.31
CA THR A 65 2.89 4.26 -6.58
C THR A 65 2.03 5.43 -6.06
N ASP A 66 0.82 5.56 -6.59
CA ASP A 66 -0.17 6.52 -6.10
C ASP A 66 -1.20 5.82 -5.19
N ARG A 67 -2.15 6.60 -4.64
CA ARG A 67 -3.13 6.06 -3.69
C ARG A 67 -4.09 5.04 -4.34
N PRO A 68 -4.67 5.30 -5.55
CA PRO A 68 -5.48 4.29 -6.24
C PRO A 68 -4.73 2.99 -6.54
N ASP A 69 -3.50 3.07 -7.01
CA ASP A 69 -2.68 1.88 -7.30
C ASP A 69 -2.34 1.13 -6.02
N TRP A 70 -2.04 1.83 -4.93
CA TRP A 70 -1.89 1.24 -3.60
C TRP A 70 -3.16 0.49 -3.16
N VAL A 71 -4.36 1.08 -3.36
CA VAL A 71 -5.64 0.43 -3.04
C VAL A 71 -5.78 -0.88 -3.83
N ARG A 72 -5.52 -0.85 -5.14
CA ARG A 72 -5.62 -2.03 -6.00
C ARG A 72 -4.62 -3.12 -5.64
N ALA A 73 -3.39 -2.73 -5.28
CA ALA A 73 -2.36 -3.66 -4.85
C ALA A 73 -2.72 -4.36 -3.53
N ASN A 74 -3.46 -3.68 -2.64
CA ASN A 74 -3.72 -4.18 -1.28
C ASN A 74 -5.12 -4.77 -1.08
N ILE A 75 -6.11 -4.47 -1.94
CA ILE A 75 -7.49 -4.91 -1.74
C ILE A 75 -7.62 -6.43 -1.65
N ALA A 76 -6.82 -7.17 -2.43
CA ALA A 76 -6.75 -8.62 -2.35
C ALA A 76 -6.27 -9.09 -0.97
N SER A 77 -5.21 -8.49 -0.42
CA SER A 77 -4.75 -8.80 0.95
C SER A 77 -5.82 -8.56 2.00
N PHE A 78 -6.57 -7.46 1.91
CA PHE A 78 -7.69 -7.20 2.82
C PHE A 78 -8.83 -8.19 2.68
N GLN A 79 -9.15 -8.59 1.45
CA GLN A 79 -10.09 -9.69 1.23
C GLN A 79 -9.64 -10.94 1.95
N ARG A 80 -8.35 -11.29 1.87
CA ARG A 80 -7.78 -12.45 2.54
C ARG A 80 -7.81 -12.35 4.06
N LEU A 81 -7.45 -11.21 4.62
CA LEU A 81 -7.47 -10.95 6.06
C LEU A 81 -8.88 -11.01 6.66
N LEU A 82 -9.87 -10.57 5.88
CA LEU A 82 -11.27 -10.59 6.29
C LEU A 82 -11.94 -11.95 6.05
N ARG A 83 -11.32 -12.88 5.30
CA ARG A 83 -11.87 -14.23 5.02
C ARG A 83 -12.40 -14.95 6.28
N PRO A 84 -11.65 -15.07 7.38
CA PRO A 84 -12.14 -15.77 8.57
C PRO A 84 -13.41 -15.15 9.17
N LEU A 85 -13.57 -13.82 9.07
CA LEU A 85 -14.78 -13.13 9.52
C LEU A 85 -15.91 -13.32 8.52
N THR A 86 -15.63 -13.17 7.23
CA THR A 86 -16.63 -13.36 6.18
C THR A 86 -17.14 -14.78 6.10
N ASP A 87 -16.32 -15.79 6.41
CA ASP A 87 -16.74 -17.19 6.40
C ASP A 87 -17.61 -17.50 7.63
N ARG A 88 -17.28 -16.91 8.79
CA ARG A 88 -18.02 -17.14 10.04
C ARG A 88 -19.38 -16.46 10.08
N PHE A 89 -19.52 -15.31 9.42
CA PHE A 89 -20.75 -14.51 9.39
C PHE A 89 -21.44 -14.52 8.02
N GLY A 90 -20.80 -15.09 7.00
CA GLY A 90 -21.25 -15.07 5.61
C GLY A 90 -22.60 -15.74 5.42
N ASP A 91 -22.82 -16.88 6.05
CA ASP A 91 -24.10 -17.59 5.93
C ASP A 91 -25.26 -16.78 6.52
N ARG A 92 -25.04 -16.06 7.63
CA ARG A 92 -26.07 -15.20 8.25
C ARG A 92 -26.30 -13.89 7.49
N MET A 93 -25.26 -13.29 6.91
CA MET A 93 -25.35 -12.04 6.14
C MET A 93 -25.81 -12.25 4.69
N ALA A 94 -25.52 -13.41 4.11
CA ALA A 94 -25.87 -13.75 2.73
C ALA A 94 -27.26 -14.40 2.59
N SER A 95 -27.86 -14.87 3.69
CA SER A 95 -29.19 -15.49 3.68
C SER A 95 -30.28 -14.48 4.09
N GLY A 96 -31.00 -13.93 3.11
CA GLY A 96 -32.18 -13.10 3.35
C GLY A 96 -32.52 -12.16 2.19
N PRO A 97 -33.75 -11.63 2.12
CA PRO A 97 -34.16 -10.72 1.04
C PRO A 97 -33.35 -9.41 1.01
N PHE A 98 -32.74 -9.02 2.13
CA PHE A 98 -31.89 -7.83 2.25
C PHE A 98 -30.38 -8.10 2.04
N ALA A 99 -29.99 -9.34 1.76
CA ALA A 99 -28.58 -9.72 1.61
C ALA A 99 -27.82 -8.86 0.56
N PRO A 100 -28.39 -8.52 -0.62
CA PRO A 100 -27.69 -7.65 -1.58
C PRO A 100 -27.37 -6.27 -1.00
N VAL A 101 -28.28 -5.69 -0.22
CA VAL A 101 -28.11 -4.37 0.41
C VAL A 101 -27.03 -4.44 1.50
N ALA A 102 -27.09 -5.45 2.36
CA ALA A 102 -26.10 -5.66 3.41
C ALA A 102 -24.68 -5.83 2.85
N ARG A 103 -24.51 -6.61 1.76
CA ARG A 103 -23.22 -6.76 1.06
C ARG A 103 -22.68 -5.44 0.51
N GLY A 104 -23.57 -4.59 -0.01
CA GLY A 104 -23.23 -3.27 -0.51
C GLY A 104 -22.75 -2.34 0.60
N ILE A 105 -23.43 -2.32 1.75
CA ILE A 105 -23.03 -1.53 2.92
C ILE A 105 -21.65 -1.98 3.41
N ALA A 106 -21.45 -3.28 3.61
CA ALA A 106 -20.17 -3.82 4.04
C ALA A 106 -19.04 -3.49 3.04
N GLY A 107 -19.31 -3.59 1.74
CA GLY A 107 -18.38 -3.16 0.69
C GLY A 107 -18.03 -1.67 0.81
N ALA A 108 -19.01 -0.80 1.01
CA ALA A 108 -18.78 0.63 1.19
C ALA A 108 -17.97 0.95 2.45
N GLU A 109 -18.22 0.28 3.58
CA GLU A 109 -17.47 0.47 4.83
C GLU A 109 -16.01 0.06 4.67
N VAL A 110 -15.75 -1.12 4.09
CA VAL A 110 -14.39 -1.59 3.79
C VAL A 110 -13.70 -0.64 2.82
N GLY A 111 -14.41 -0.19 1.79
CA GLY A 111 -13.89 0.78 0.82
C GLY A 111 -13.53 2.12 1.46
N LEU A 112 -14.38 2.65 2.34
CA LEU A 112 -14.13 3.89 3.09
C LEU A 112 -12.86 3.76 3.94
N MET A 113 -12.71 2.66 4.67
CA MET A 113 -11.54 2.38 5.47
C MET A 113 -10.27 2.32 4.61
N LEU A 114 -10.29 1.54 3.53
CA LEU A 114 -9.15 1.37 2.62
C LEU A 114 -8.72 2.69 1.96
N GLY A 115 -9.69 3.45 1.43
CA GLY A 115 -9.41 4.74 0.84
C GLY A 115 -8.82 5.72 1.85
N TRP A 116 -9.33 5.75 3.09
CA TRP A 116 -8.76 6.57 4.15
C TRP A 116 -7.34 6.14 4.54
N MET A 117 -7.07 4.84 4.64
CA MET A 117 -5.72 4.32 4.92
C MET A 117 -4.72 4.71 3.83
N SER A 118 -5.11 4.64 2.56
CA SER A 118 -4.26 5.02 1.41
C SER A 118 -3.75 6.48 1.47
N THR A 119 -4.40 7.35 2.26
CA THR A 119 -3.97 8.75 2.44
C THR A 119 -2.87 8.95 3.48
N ARG A 120 -2.53 7.90 4.26
CA ARG A 120 -1.54 7.98 5.33
C ARG A 120 -0.34 7.07 5.16
N VAL A 121 -0.49 5.99 4.41
CA VAL A 121 0.58 5.02 4.17
C VAL A 121 1.70 5.65 3.35
N LEU A 122 2.95 5.40 3.73
CA LEU A 122 4.13 5.89 3.01
C LEU A 122 4.83 4.81 2.20
N GLY A 123 4.75 3.55 2.63
CA GLY A 123 5.43 2.45 1.97
C GLY A 123 4.70 1.10 2.05
N GLN A 124 5.42 0.05 1.65
CA GLN A 124 4.89 -1.32 1.64
C GLN A 124 4.62 -1.83 3.06
N TYR A 125 5.49 -1.52 4.03
CA TYR A 125 5.38 -2.12 5.36
C TYR A 125 4.23 -1.60 6.21
N ASP A 126 3.61 -0.48 5.82
CA ASP A 126 2.44 0.00 6.53
C ASP A 126 1.23 -0.95 6.39
N LEU A 127 1.19 -1.87 5.41
CA LEU A 127 0.14 -2.89 5.28
C LEU A 127 0.53 -4.16 4.50
N LEU A 128 0.03 -5.30 5.01
CA LEU A 128 0.33 -6.70 4.68
C LEU A 128 0.21 -7.07 3.18
N VAL A 129 1.26 -6.85 2.40
CA VAL A 129 1.54 -7.74 1.25
C VAL A 129 2.11 -9.02 1.84
N VAL A 130 1.29 -10.06 1.98
CA VAL A 130 1.82 -11.38 2.35
C VAL A 130 2.63 -11.88 1.16
N GLU A 131 3.95 -11.96 1.36
CA GLU A 131 5.04 -12.32 0.44
C GLU A 131 4.89 -13.70 -0.26
N ASP A 132 3.85 -14.46 0.09
CA ASP A 132 3.67 -15.88 -0.27
C ASP A 132 3.12 -16.13 -1.69
N GLU A 133 2.62 -15.12 -2.41
CA GLU A 133 1.95 -15.34 -3.71
C GLU A 133 2.76 -14.89 -4.93
N ARG A 134 3.82 -14.08 -4.76
CA ARG A 134 4.70 -13.63 -5.85
C ARG A 134 6.16 -13.51 -5.38
N PRO A 135 6.92 -14.61 -5.41
CA PRO A 135 8.35 -14.58 -5.08
C PRO A 135 9.13 -13.52 -5.86
N GLU A 136 8.71 -13.23 -7.10
CA GLU A 136 9.28 -12.21 -7.98
C GLU A 136 9.05 -10.75 -7.54
N ASP A 137 8.16 -10.51 -6.56
CA ASP A 137 7.88 -9.19 -6.00
C ASP A 137 8.50 -9.01 -4.59
N GLN A 138 9.19 -10.03 -4.04
CA GLN A 138 9.83 -9.98 -2.70
C GLN A 138 11.02 -9.01 -2.62
N ASP A 139 11.57 -8.64 -3.77
CA ASP A 139 12.65 -7.66 -3.88
C ASP A 139 12.15 -6.23 -4.12
N VAL A 140 10.85 -6.04 -4.30
CA VAL A 140 10.26 -4.71 -4.54
C VAL A 140 10.01 -4.00 -3.21
N VAL A 141 10.33 -2.70 -3.17
CA VAL A 141 10.03 -1.79 -2.08
C VAL A 141 9.07 -0.72 -2.60
N TYR A 142 7.81 -0.74 -2.15
CA TYR A 142 6.82 0.24 -2.59
C TYR A 142 6.88 1.54 -1.80
N TYR A 143 6.72 2.66 -2.50
CA TYR A 143 6.64 4.00 -1.93
C TYR A 143 5.38 4.71 -2.44
N VAL A 144 4.52 5.17 -1.54
CA VAL A 144 3.34 5.97 -1.90
C VAL A 144 3.79 7.42 -2.12
N GLY A 145 4.34 7.68 -3.30
CA GLY A 145 5.04 8.92 -3.64
C GLY A 145 4.20 10.17 -3.41
N THR A 146 2.89 10.04 -3.62
CA THR A 146 1.91 11.09 -3.38
C THR A 146 1.90 11.56 -1.92
N ASN A 147 1.94 10.62 -0.98
CA ASN A 147 1.91 10.93 0.46
C ASN A 147 3.27 11.43 0.94
N ILE A 148 4.35 10.85 0.41
CA ILE A 148 5.72 11.29 0.68
C ILE A 148 5.90 12.76 0.28
N LEU A 149 5.52 13.14 -0.95
CA LEU A 149 5.60 14.54 -1.39
C LEU A 149 4.71 15.47 -0.58
N ALA A 150 3.50 15.02 -0.24
CA ALA A 150 2.60 15.83 0.59
C ALA A 150 3.21 16.12 1.97
N LEU A 151 3.83 15.13 2.61
CA LEU A 151 4.52 15.29 3.89
C LEU A 151 5.78 16.14 3.77
N GLU A 152 6.62 15.87 2.76
CA GLU A 152 7.83 16.63 2.46
C GLU A 152 7.52 18.13 2.37
N LYS A 153 6.49 18.50 1.59
CA LYS A 153 6.07 19.89 1.42
C LYS A 153 5.41 20.46 2.68
N ARG A 154 4.52 19.70 3.33
CA ARG A 154 3.81 20.15 4.53
C ARG A 154 4.75 20.49 5.67
N HIS A 155 5.82 19.71 5.85
CA HIS A 155 6.78 19.87 6.93
C HIS A 155 8.09 20.54 6.49
N SER A 156 8.20 20.88 5.20
CA SER A 156 9.41 21.49 4.61
C SER A 156 10.66 20.66 4.89
N PHE A 157 10.55 19.34 4.80
CA PHE A 157 11.71 18.48 4.97
C PHE A 157 12.66 18.62 3.78
N PRO A 158 13.99 18.55 3.99
CA PRO A 158 14.94 18.42 2.90
C PRO A 158 14.63 17.14 2.10
N PRO A 159 14.31 17.23 0.79
CA PRO A 159 13.77 16.11 0.02
C PRO A 159 14.64 14.85 0.08
N GLU A 160 15.94 14.99 -0.18
CA GLU A 160 16.89 13.87 -0.19
C GLU A 160 16.98 13.18 1.18
N GLN A 161 17.09 13.96 2.27
CA GLN A 161 17.22 13.40 3.62
C GLN A 161 15.95 12.68 4.06
N PHE A 162 14.77 13.25 3.77
CA PHE A 162 13.51 12.62 4.10
C PHE A 162 13.27 11.35 3.31
N ARG A 163 13.52 11.38 1.99
CA ARG A 163 13.39 10.20 1.13
C ARG A 163 14.39 9.10 1.51
N MET A 164 15.63 9.46 1.87
CA MET A 164 16.61 8.50 2.40
C MET A 164 16.13 7.87 3.71
N TRP A 165 15.58 8.67 4.63
CA TRP A 165 15.02 8.16 5.88
C TRP A 165 13.87 7.17 5.63
N VAL A 166 12.97 7.46 4.69
CA VAL A 166 11.91 6.53 4.28
C VAL A 166 12.52 5.25 3.66
N ALA A 167 13.50 5.37 2.76
CA ALA A 167 14.14 4.21 2.14
C ALA A 167 14.85 3.31 3.16
N LEU A 168 15.57 3.90 4.13
CA LEU A 168 16.18 3.16 5.24
C LEU A 168 15.14 2.43 6.08
N HIS A 169 14.01 3.08 6.41
CA HIS A 169 12.92 2.45 7.15
C HIS A 169 12.37 1.22 6.41
N GLU A 170 11.99 1.38 5.14
CA GLU A 170 11.41 0.28 4.36
C GLU A 170 12.40 -0.86 4.13
N VAL A 171 13.66 -0.56 3.79
CA VAL A 171 14.69 -1.58 3.55
C VAL A 171 15.08 -2.31 4.83
N THR A 172 15.05 -1.64 5.99
CA THR A 172 15.29 -2.30 7.28
C THR A 172 14.24 -3.36 7.57
N HIS A 173 12.98 -3.11 7.26
CA HIS A 173 11.93 -4.12 7.46
C HIS A 173 12.01 -5.26 6.44
N ARG A 174 12.51 -4.98 5.22
CA ARG A 174 12.73 -5.97 4.16
C ARG A 174 13.88 -6.94 4.43
N THR A 175 14.95 -6.47 5.09
CA THR A 175 16.23 -7.18 5.23
C THR A 175 16.15 -8.25 6.31
#